data_AF-A0A327JCK3-F1
#
_entry.id   AF-A0A327JCK3-F1
#
_cell.length_a   1.000
_cell.length_b   1.000
_cell.length_c   1.000
_cell.angle_alpha   90.00
_cell.angle_beta   90.00
_cell.angle_gamma   90.00
#
_symmetry.space_group_name_H-M   'P 1'
#
loop_
_entity.id
_entity.type
_entity.pdbx_description
1 polymer ?
#
loop_
_entity_poly.entity_id
_entity_poly.type
_entity_poly.pdbx_seq_one_letter_code
_entity_poly.pdbx_strand_id
1 'polypeptide(L)' 'NIGPKGFTGEKYGGAAYWDTEAYAVPMYLATAEPEVTKNLLLYRYHHLEAAKRNAAKLGLKGALYPMVTFTGDECHNE' A
#
# COMPACT_ATOMS: atom_id res chain seq x y z
N ASN A 1 5.98 4.74 1.18
CA ASN A 1 4.82 4.13 1.87
C ASN A 1 5.04 4.25 3.38
N ILE A 2 4.04 3.94 4.21
CA ILE A 2 4.07 4.14 5.66
C ILE A 2 3.59 2.85 6.34
N GLY A 3 4.47 2.20 7.10
CA GLY A 3 4.13 1.01 7.87
C GLY A 3 3.27 1.34 9.10
N PRO A 4 2.36 0.45 9.55
CA PRO A 4 1.43 0.74 10.66
C PRO A 4 2.09 1.15 11.98
N LYS A 5 3.33 0.71 12.22
CA LYS A 5 4.13 1.08 13.40
C LYS A 5 5.35 1.94 13.06
N GLY A 6 5.45 2.45 11.83
CA GLY A 6 6.63 3.17 11.35
C GLY A 6 7.91 2.37 11.67
N PHE A 7 8.83 3.00 12.40
CA PHE A 7 10.10 2.39 12.83
C PHE A 7 10.14 2.08 14.33
N THR A 8 8.98 1.80 14.96
CA THR A 8 8.85 1.68 16.42
C THR A 8 8.55 0.27 16.92
N GLY A 9 8.49 -0.73 16.04
CA GLY A 9 8.30 -2.12 16.43
C GLY A 9 8.12 -3.06 15.24
N GLU A 10 8.07 -4.35 15.53
CA GLU A 10 8.11 -5.41 14.51
C GLU A 10 6.73 -5.90 14.06
N LYS A 11 5.69 -5.73 14.89
CA LYS A 11 4.33 -6.15 14.51
C LYS A 11 3.90 -5.41 13.22
N TYR A 12 3.31 -6.15 12.29
CA TYR A 12 2.96 -5.72 10.92
C TYR A 12 4.15 -5.59 9.94
N GLY A 13 5.37 -5.89 10.37
CA GLY A 13 6.56 -6.00 9.52
C GLY A 13 7.06 -4.71 8.89
N GLY A 14 6.42 -3.56 9.14
CA GLY A 14 6.75 -2.30 8.45
C GLY A 14 6.27 -2.24 7.00
N ALA A 15 5.44 -3.20 6.57
CA ALA A 15 4.88 -3.27 5.22
C ALA A 15 3.82 -2.18 4.97
N ALA A 16 3.49 -1.97 3.70
CA ALA A 16 2.39 -1.13 3.28
C ALA A 16 1.04 -1.82 3.52
N TYR A 17 0.09 -1.08 4.12
CA TYR A 17 -1.31 -1.48 4.31
C TYR A 17 -2.24 -0.41 3.73
N TRP A 18 -3.55 -0.69 3.72
CA TRP A 18 -4.59 0.29 3.39
C TRP A 18 -4.59 1.54 4.29
N ASP A 19 -3.94 1.45 5.47
CA ASP A 19 -3.79 2.56 6.42
C ASP A 19 -3.19 3.83 5.80
N THR A 20 -2.27 3.67 4.83
CA THR A 20 -1.65 4.81 4.15
C THR A 20 -2.70 5.66 3.44
N GLU A 21 -3.57 5.05 2.64
CA GLU A 21 -4.59 5.78 1.89
C GLU A 21 -5.77 6.23 2.76
N ALA A 22 -6.19 5.40 3.72
CA ALA A 22 -7.34 5.71 4.56
C ALA A 22 -7.06 6.80 5.61
N TYR A 23 -5.86 6.82 6.21
CA TYR A 23 -5.56 7.68 7.36
C TYR A 23 -4.41 8.66 7.12
N ALA A 24 -3.36 8.27 6.40
CA ALA A 24 -2.20 9.16 6.22
C ALA A 24 -2.41 10.17 5.09
N VAL A 25 -2.99 9.77 3.97
CA VAL A 25 -3.24 10.66 2.81
C VAL A 25 -4.01 11.93 3.18
N PRO A 26 -5.12 11.89 3.96
CA PRO A 26 -5.81 13.11 4.38
C PRO A 26 -4.91 14.09 5.13
N MET A 27 -4.03 13.59 6.00
CA MET A 27 -3.09 14.42 6.76
C MET A 27 -2.06 15.07 5.83
N TYR A 28 -1.45 14.32 4.91
CA TYR A 28 -0.45 14.85 3.98
C TYR A 28 -1.04 15.82 2.95
N LEU A 29 -2.29 15.60 2.51
CA LEU A 29 -3.01 16.57 1.67
C LEU A 29 -3.21 17.92 2.36
N ALA A 30 -3.42 17.92 3.68
CA ALA A 30 -3.70 19.12 4.45
C ALA A 30 -2.44 19.87 4.91
N THR A 31 -1.31 19.17 5.05
CA THR A 31 -0.16 19.69 5.82
C THR A 31 1.18 19.67 5.07
N ALA A 32 1.27 19.01 3.92
CA ALA A 32 2.49 18.88 3.15
C ALA A 32 2.32 19.32 1.70
N GLU A 33 3.45 19.44 0.99
CA GLU A 33 3.44 19.71 -0.44
C GLU A 33 2.68 18.60 -1.21
N PRO A 34 1.87 18.93 -2.24
CA PRO A 34 1.07 17.96 -2.98
C PRO A 34 1.85 16.77 -3.56
N GLU A 35 3.14 16.97 -3.82
CA GLU A 35 4.04 15.94 -4.34
C GLU A 35 4.17 14.75 -3.36
N VAL A 36 4.02 14.96 -2.05
CA VAL A 36 4.07 13.87 -1.05
C VAL A 36 2.91 12.90 -1.27
N THR A 37 1.67 13.41 -1.31
CA THR A 37 0.49 12.57 -1.57
C THR A 37 0.54 11.95 -2.96
N LYS A 38 0.98 12.70 -3.96
CA LYS A 38 1.17 12.17 -5.32
C LYS A 38 2.14 10.99 -5.34
N ASN A 39 3.25 11.06 -4.59
CA ASN A 39 4.19 9.96 -4.48
C ASN A 39 3.60 8.73 -3.77
N LEU A 40 2.72 8.92 -2.78
CA LEU A 40 1.98 7.81 -2.15
C LEU A 40 1.05 7.11 -3.14
N LEU A 41 0.35 7.87 -3.99
CA LEU A 41 -0.51 7.32 -5.04
C LEU A 41 0.30 6.66 -6.17
N LEU A 42 1.42 7.26 -6.58
CA LEU A 42 2.33 6.69 -7.57
C LEU A 42 2.93 5.36 -7.08
N TYR A 43 3.20 5.23 -5.78
CA TYR A 43 3.60 3.95 -5.19
C TYR A 43 2.56 2.85 -5.49
N ARG A 44 1.24 3.12 -5.41
CA ARG A 44 0.21 2.16 -5.79
C ARG A 44 0.17 1.92 -7.29
N TYR A 45 0.27 2.98 -8.09
CA TYR A 45 0.29 2.87 -9.55
C TYR A 45 1.43 1.98 -10.05
N HIS A 46 2.65 2.15 -9.53
CA HIS A 46 3.80 1.32 -9.91
C HIS A 46 3.64 -0.16 -9.54
N HIS A 47 2.74 -0.49 -8.62
CA HIS A 47 2.40 -1.86 -8.22
C HIS A 47 1.13 -2.41 -8.90
N LEU A 48 0.54 -1.70 -9.86
CA LEU A 48 -0.71 -2.12 -10.52
C LEU A 48 -0.60 -3.50 -11.17
N GLU A 49 0.52 -3.81 -11.82
CA GLU A 49 0.71 -5.12 -12.45
C GLU A 49 0.82 -6.25 -11.42
N ALA A 50 1.40 -5.99 -10.24
CA ALA A 50 1.41 -6.95 -9.15
C ALA A 50 -0.01 -7.17 -8.58
N ALA A 51 -0.80 -6.10 -8.42
CA ALA A 51 -2.19 -6.19 -8.01
C ALA A 51 -3.05 -7.00 -9.02
N LYS A 52 -2.81 -6.85 -10.32
CA LYS A 52 -3.44 -7.69 -11.35
C LYS A 52 -3.03 -9.16 -11.24
N ARG A 53 -1.75 -9.45 -10.97
CA ARG A 53 -1.29 -10.82 -10.70
C ARG A 53 -1.99 -11.42 -9.48
N ASN A 54 -2.16 -10.64 -8.41
CA ASN A 54 -2.87 -11.11 -7.20
C ASN A 54 -4.33 -11.44 -7.51
N ALA A 55 -5.03 -10.59 -8.29
CA ALA A 55 -6.39 -10.88 -8.73
C ALA A 55 -6.46 -12.19 -9.54
N ALA A 56 -5.52 -12.37 -10.48
CA ALA A 56 -5.45 -13.56 -11.31
C ALA A 56 -5.21 -14.85 -10.51
N LYS A 57 -4.41 -14.81 -9.44
CA LYS A 57 -4.19 -15.96 -8.53
C LYS A 57 -5.51 -16.46 -7.90
N LEU A 58 -6.51 -15.60 -7.76
CA LEU A 58 -7.84 -15.93 -7.22
C LEU A 58 -8.92 -16.10 -8.31
N GLY A 59 -8.55 -16.10 -9.59
CA GLY A 59 -9.50 -16.19 -10.70
C GLY A 59 -10.34 -14.92 -10.91
N LEU A 60 -9.94 -13.78 -10.34
CA LEU A 60 -10.62 -12.50 -10.48
C LEU A 60 -10.07 -11.70 -11.66
N LYS A 61 -10.92 -10.86 -12.26
CA LYS A 61 -10.51 -9.85 -13.24
C LYS A 61 -10.19 -8.53 -12.52
N GLY A 62 -9.31 -7.71 -13.11
CA GLY A 62 -8.96 -6.40 -12.58
C GLY A 62 -7.71 -6.43 -11.70
N ALA A 63 -7.64 -5.52 -10.73
CA ALA A 63 -6.50 -5.36 -9.83
C ALA A 63 -6.95 -5.54 -8.38
N LEU A 64 -6.34 -6.50 -7.69
CA LEU A 64 -6.52 -6.74 -6.26
C LEU A 64 -5.27 -6.28 -5.53
N TYR A 65 -5.33 -5.07 -4.98
CA TYR A 65 -4.24 -4.60 -4.13
C TYR A 65 -4.17 -5.46 -2.86
N PRO A 66 -2.96 -5.88 -2.45
CA PRO A 66 -2.79 -6.75 -1.31
C PRO A 66 -3.13 -6.05 0.00
N MET A 67 -3.52 -6.83 1.01
CA MET A 67 -3.66 -6.37 2.38
C MET A 67 -2.30 -5.92 2.94
N VAL A 68 -1.23 -6.67 2.66
CA VAL A 68 0.12 -6.41 3.15
C VAL A 68 1.13 -6.53 2.02
N THR A 69 2.00 -5.52 1.83
CA THR A 69 3.01 -5.63 0.79
C THR A 69 4.25 -4.74 0.95
N PHE A 70 5.34 -5.17 0.32
CA PHE A 70 6.50 -4.31 0.02
C PHE A 70 6.65 -4.05 -1.49
N THR A 71 6.32 -5.05 -2.31
CA THR A 71 6.60 -5.11 -3.76
C THR A 71 5.33 -5.22 -4.62
N GLY A 72 4.16 -5.02 -4.03
CA GLY A 72 2.84 -5.16 -4.67
C GLY A 72 2.27 -6.58 -4.67
N ASP A 73 3.08 -7.61 -4.46
CA ASP A 73 2.60 -8.98 -4.23
C ASP A 73 2.09 -9.12 -2.78
N GLU A 74 1.04 -9.93 -2.58
CA GLU A 74 0.49 -10.21 -1.25
C GLU A 74 1.52 -10.91 -0.34
N CYS A 75 1.59 -10.46 0.90
CA CYS A 75 2.55 -10.93 1.93
C CYS A 75 1.86 -11.38 3.23
N HIS A 76 0.54 -11.24 3.35
CA HIS A 76 -0.18 -11.72 4.52
C HIS A 76 -0.15 -13.25 4.58
N ASN A 77 0.38 -13.79 5.69
CA ASN A 77 0.50 -15.23 5.93
C ASN A 77 -0.30 -15.67 7.18
N GLU A 78 -1.48 -15.09 7.37
CA GLU A 78 -2.50 -15.70 8.26
C GLU A 78 -3.50 -16.52 7.46
#